data_AF-A0A6L5FZG7-F1
#
_entry.id   AF-A0A6L5FZG7-F1
#
_cell.length_a   1.000
_cell.length_b   1.000
_cell.length_c   1.000
_cell.angle_alpha   90.00
_cell.angle_beta   90.00
_cell.angle_gamma   90.00
#
_symmetry.space_group_name_H-M   'P 1'
#
loop_
_entity.id
_entity.type
_entity.pdbx_description
1 polymer ?
#
loop_
_entity_poly.entity_id
_entity_poly.type
_entity_poly.pdbx_seq_one_letter_code
_entity_poly.pdbx_strand_id
1 'polypeptide(L)'
;MAIKGKKKSQGKPRRRPAAAPRVQYSHHEHISWYQTSGGRVGIAVGLVLLIGIIAAVVIALTSEPEADVAAQSELDAYTSQTQAVLVAATEAGTGLSGAPTATDDDAFRTLRKDARAWEEGLQSAQLTAAQARPPEGASGVSELILGSLDLYLESTRLYQLAADAEGDLAASLLERAAAQRDLATSLWTNAVALLDEARAEVDLPASSLISPVAAAPAEDEATPEATPSEE
;
A
#
# COMPACT_ATOMS: atom_id res chain seq x y z
N MET A 1 57.28 85.43 3.21
CA MET A 1 56.14 84.94 2.39
C MET A 1 56.27 83.42 2.33
N ALA A 2 55.37 82.65 2.98
CA ALA A 2 54.21 81.98 2.35
C ALA A 2 54.66 80.84 1.38
N ILE A 3 54.25 79.57 1.41
CA ILE A 3 53.15 78.80 2.03
C ILE A 3 53.54 77.30 1.98
N LYS A 4 53.32 76.60 3.09
CA LYS A 4 52.69 75.25 3.25
C LYS A 4 52.70 74.29 2.03
N GLY A 5 53.31 73.12 2.19
CA GLY A 5 53.11 71.95 1.32
C GLY A 5 53.11 70.64 2.11
N LYS A 6 51.96 69.98 2.19
CA LYS A 6 51.63 68.81 3.04
C LYS A 6 52.49 67.57 2.75
N LYS A 7 53.00 66.93 3.81
CA LYS A 7 53.42 65.51 3.79
C LYS A 7 52.18 64.63 3.58
N LYS A 8 52.10 63.91 2.46
CA LYS A 8 51.12 62.83 2.26
C LYS A 8 51.62 61.57 2.98
N SER A 9 50.92 61.21 4.05
CA SER A 9 51.00 59.90 4.69
C SER A 9 50.38 58.86 3.75
N GLN A 10 51.17 57.95 3.19
CA GLN A 10 50.65 56.74 2.56
C GLN A 10 50.37 55.72 3.68
N GLY A 11 49.08 55.47 3.92
CA GLY A 11 48.60 54.61 4.99
C GLY A 11 48.98 53.14 4.80
N LYS A 12 49.22 52.47 5.94
CA LYS A 12 49.36 51.00 6.03
C LYS A 12 48.13 50.30 5.41
N PRO A 13 48.32 49.20 4.67
CA PRO A 13 47.19 48.40 4.19
C PRO A 13 46.45 47.79 5.40
N ARG A 14 45.21 48.25 5.63
CA ARG A 14 44.28 47.65 6.58
C ARG A 14 43.97 46.23 6.09
N ARG A 15 44.45 45.20 6.81
CA ARG A 15 43.98 43.82 6.64
C ARG A 15 42.47 43.81 6.89
N ARG A 16 41.70 43.48 5.85
CA ARG A 16 40.26 43.21 6.00
C ARG A 16 40.10 41.90 6.78
N PRO A 17 39.15 41.81 7.72
CA PRO A 17 38.81 40.54 8.34
C PRO A 17 38.34 39.56 7.27
N ALA A 18 38.66 38.27 7.46
CA ALA A 18 38.20 37.20 6.58
C ALA A 18 36.67 37.25 6.45
N ALA A 19 36.17 37.12 5.22
CA ALA A 19 34.73 37.00 5.00
C ALA A 19 34.22 35.77 5.75
N ALA A 20 33.14 35.93 6.51
CA ALA A 20 32.46 34.83 7.16
C ALA A 20 32.10 33.75 6.12
N PRO A 21 32.15 32.45 6.49
CA PRO A 21 31.75 31.37 5.60
C PRO A 21 30.32 31.63 5.13
N ARG A 22 30.14 31.77 3.82
CA ARG A 22 28.81 31.88 3.22
C ARG A 22 28.13 30.53 3.38
N VAL A 23 26.97 30.52 4.04
CA VAL A 23 26.07 29.36 4.06
C VAL A 23 25.77 29.01 2.61
N GLN A 24 26.29 27.88 2.15
CA GLN A 24 25.85 27.31 0.89
C GLN A 24 24.47 26.71 1.18
N TYR A 25 23.42 27.37 0.72
CA TYR A 25 22.12 26.73 0.63
C TYR A 25 22.29 25.58 -0.36
N SER A 26 22.28 24.35 0.12
CA SER A 26 22.10 23.19 -0.73
C SER A 26 20.77 23.39 -1.44
N HIS A 27 20.84 23.57 -2.76
CA HIS A 27 19.64 23.60 -3.59
C HIS A 27 19.05 22.19 -3.50
N HIS A 28 17.98 22.02 -2.73
CA HIS A 28 17.21 20.78 -2.77
C HIS A 28 16.54 20.75 -4.15
N GLU A 29 17.11 19.97 -5.07
CA GLU A 29 16.38 19.58 -6.27
C GLU A 29 15.08 18.90 -5.81
N HIS A 30 13.95 19.54 -6.11
CA HIS A 30 12.66 18.93 -5.92
C HIS A 30 12.57 17.76 -6.89
N ILE A 31 12.81 16.54 -6.38
CA ILE A 31 12.53 15.31 -7.12
C ILE A 31 11.04 15.33 -7.39
N SER A 32 10.68 15.46 -8.67
CA SER A 32 9.29 15.51 -9.11
C SER A 32 8.59 14.23 -8.67
N TRP A 33 7.39 14.36 -8.09
CA TRP A 33 6.70 13.29 -7.36
C TRP A 33 6.61 11.96 -8.12
N TYR A 34 6.48 12.00 -9.45
CA TYR A 34 6.43 10.84 -10.35
C TYR A 34 7.76 10.04 -10.45
N GLN A 35 8.87 10.59 -9.96
CA GLN A 35 10.18 9.93 -9.98
C GLN A 35 10.49 9.18 -8.68
N THR A 36 9.74 9.42 -7.60
CA THR A 36 9.82 8.64 -6.36
C THR A 36 9.20 7.25 -6.56
N SER A 37 9.62 6.24 -5.79
CA SER A 37 9.10 4.87 -5.90
C SER A 37 7.57 4.83 -5.85
N GLY A 38 6.94 5.67 -5.01
CA GLY A 38 5.48 5.79 -4.93
C GLY A 38 4.83 6.47 -6.15
N GLY A 39 5.48 7.47 -6.76
CA GLY A 39 4.94 8.12 -7.96
C GLY A 39 5.02 7.27 -9.22
N ARG A 40 6.01 6.37 -9.31
CA ARG A 40 6.13 5.41 -10.42
C ARG A 40 5.03 4.34 -10.38
N VAL A 41 4.66 3.87 -9.19
CA VAL A 41 3.54 2.95 -8.99
C VAL A 41 2.22 3.62 -9.38
N GLY A 42 2.00 4.88 -9.00
CA GLY A 42 0.80 5.64 -9.39
C GLY A 42 0.60 5.79 -10.91
N ILE A 43 1.68 5.97 -11.68
CA ILE A 43 1.61 6.03 -13.16
C ILE A 43 1.31 4.67 -13.77
N ALA A 44 1.87 3.60 -13.22
CA ALA A 44 1.61 2.24 -13.70
C ALA A 44 0.13 1.85 -13.50
N VAL A 45 -0.44 2.15 -12.32
CA VAL A 45 -1.87 1.93 -12.03
C VAL A 45 -2.77 2.71 -12.98
N GLY A 46 -2.44 3.97 -13.29
CA GLY A 46 -3.21 4.79 -14.24
C GLY A 46 -3.19 4.27 -15.68
N LEU A 47 -2.08 3.64 -16.12
CA LEU A 47 -1.97 3.06 -17.46
C LEU A 47 -2.73 1.74 -17.61
N VAL A 48 -2.74 0.89 -16.59
CA VAL A 48 -3.48 -0.39 -16.60
C VAL A 48 -5.00 -0.14 -16.69
N LEU A 49 -5.52 0.83 -15.94
CA LEU A 49 -6.92 1.25 -16.01
C LEU A 49 -7.34 1.71 -17.42
N LEU A 50 -6.46 2.39 -18.14
CA LEU A 50 -6.78 2.94 -19.46
C LEU A 50 -6.76 1.88 -20.58
N ILE A 51 -6.01 0.80 -20.40
CA ILE A 51 -5.95 -0.32 -21.35
C ILE A 51 -7.17 -1.24 -21.20
N GLY A 52 -7.65 -1.48 -19.98
CA GLY A 52 -8.86 -2.29 -19.73
C GLY A 52 -10.12 -1.75 -20.43
N ILE A 53 -10.29 -0.43 -20.43
CA ILE A 53 -11.44 0.25 -21.07
C ILE A 53 -11.48 0.02 -22.59
N ILE A 54 -10.32 -0.16 -23.25
CA ILE A 54 -10.26 -0.33 -24.70
C ILE A 54 -10.60 -1.77 -25.13
N ALA A 55 -10.28 -2.76 -24.30
CA ALA A 55 -10.57 -4.17 -24.59
C ALA A 55 -12.08 -4.49 -24.52
N ALA A 56 -12.79 -3.91 -23.54
CA ALA A 56 -14.23 -4.14 -23.33
C ALA A 56 -15.09 -3.73 -24.55
N VAL A 57 -14.70 -2.68 -25.28
CA VAL A 57 -15.45 -2.18 -26.44
C VAL A 57 -15.36 -3.10 -27.66
N VAL A 58 -14.30 -3.92 -27.77
CA VAL A 58 -14.11 -4.83 -28.92
C VAL A 58 -14.89 -6.13 -28.75
N ILE A 59 -15.09 -6.61 -27.52
CA ILE A 59 -15.77 -7.88 -27.23
C ILE A 59 -17.30 -7.76 -27.38
N ALA A 60 -17.87 -6.59 -27.05
CA ALA A 60 -19.32 -6.35 -27.08
C ALA A 60 -19.97 -6.37 -28.49
N LEU A 61 -19.20 -6.49 -29.58
CA LEU A 61 -19.73 -6.41 -30.95
C LEU A 61 -19.93 -7.77 -31.63
N THR A 62 -19.56 -8.90 -31.01
CA THR A 62 -19.57 -10.23 -31.68
C THR A 62 -19.83 -11.46 -30.78
N SER A 63 -20.48 -11.34 -29.61
CA SER A 63 -20.66 -12.52 -28.74
C SER A 63 -21.69 -13.52 -29.27
N GLU A 64 -21.22 -14.72 -29.61
CA GLU A 64 -22.02 -15.93 -29.75
C GLU A 64 -22.30 -16.51 -28.34
N PRO A 65 -23.45 -17.14 -28.08
CA PRO A 65 -23.83 -17.64 -26.75
C PRO A 65 -22.85 -18.65 -26.14
N GLU A 66 -22.00 -19.31 -26.94
CA GLU A 66 -20.95 -20.19 -26.45
C GLU A 66 -19.75 -19.42 -25.86
N ALA A 67 -19.47 -18.22 -26.35
CA ALA A 67 -18.38 -17.37 -25.85
C ALA A 67 -18.71 -16.81 -24.46
N ASP A 68 -19.96 -16.43 -24.21
CA ASP A 68 -20.39 -15.90 -22.91
C ASP A 68 -20.30 -16.98 -21.82
N VAL A 69 -20.71 -18.23 -22.12
CA VAL A 69 -20.59 -19.36 -21.17
C VAL A 69 -19.13 -19.67 -20.83
N ALA A 70 -18.23 -19.61 -21.81
CA ALA A 70 -16.80 -19.79 -21.57
C ALA A 70 -16.23 -18.67 -20.68
N ALA A 71 -16.55 -17.41 -20.98
CA ALA A 71 -16.10 -16.26 -20.20
C ALA A 71 -16.61 -16.31 -18.75
N GLN A 72 -17.88 -16.67 -18.54
CA GLN A 72 -18.46 -16.89 -17.20
C GLN A 72 -17.69 -17.96 -16.43
N SER A 73 -17.46 -19.13 -17.06
CA SER A 73 -16.75 -20.23 -16.43
C SER A 73 -15.31 -19.87 -16.04
N GLU A 74 -14.61 -19.09 -16.86
CA GLU A 74 -13.25 -18.64 -16.58
C GLU A 74 -13.21 -17.64 -15.42
N LEU A 75 -14.14 -16.68 -15.39
CA LEU A 75 -14.24 -15.70 -14.31
C LEU A 75 -14.64 -16.34 -12.97
N ASP A 76 -15.54 -17.32 -12.95
CA ASP A 76 -15.88 -18.06 -11.74
C ASP A 76 -14.71 -18.92 -11.23
N ALA A 77 -13.97 -19.57 -12.16
CA ALA A 77 -12.77 -20.32 -11.81
C ALA A 77 -11.69 -19.41 -11.21
N TYR A 78 -11.48 -18.24 -11.80
CA TYR A 78 -10.53 -17.26 -11.30
C TYR A 78 -10.97 -16.66 -9.95
N THR A 79 -12.26 -16.36 -9.79
CA THR A 79 -12.83 -15.88 -8.52
C THR A 79 -12.62 -16.91 -7.40
N SER A 80 -12.82 -18.20 -7.70
CA SER A 80 -12.56 -19.29 -6.75
C SER A 80 -11.08 -19.41 -6.36
N GLN A 81 -10.17 -19.16 -7.30
CA GLN A 81 -8.73 -19.12 -7.01
C GLN A 81 -8.38 -17.92 -6.12
N THR A 82 -8.94 -16.74 -6.41
CA THR A 82 -8.76 -15.55 -5.57
C THR A 82 -9.34 -15.74 -4.16
N GLN A 83 -10.47 -16.45 -4.03
CA GLN A 83 -10.99 -16.84 -2.71
C GLN A 83 -10.00 -17.73 -1.94
N ALA A 84 -9.31 -18.65 -2.61
CA ALA A 84 -8.27 -19.46 -1.98
C ALA A 84 -7.07 -18.61 -1.51
N VAL A 85 -6.68 -17.60 -2.30
CA VAL A 85 -5.67 -16.60 -1.89
C VAL A 85 -6.13 -15.83 -0.65
N LEU A 86 -7.38 -15.35 -0.65
CA LEU A 86 -7.96 -14.64 0.48
C LEU A 86 -7.92 -15.50 1.75
N VAL A 87 -8.39 -16.74 1.69
CA VAL A 87 -8.37 -17.68 2.82
C VAL A 87 -6.95 -17.91 3.33
N ALA A 88 -5.97 -18.06 2.44
CA ALA A 88 -4.56 -18.20 2.82
C ALA A 88 -4.01 -16.94 3.51
N ALA A 89 -4.51 -15.76 3.17
CA ALA A 89 -4.11 -14.48 3.74
C ALA A 89 -4.89 -14.07 5.00
N THR A 90 -6.07 -14.64 5.26
CA THR A 90 -7.01 -14.15 6.30
C THR A 90 -6.39 -14.09 7.70
N GLU A 91 -5.65 -15.12 8.13
CA GLU A 91 -5.04 -15.15 9.47
C GLU A 91 -4.02 -14.02 9.64
N ALA A 92 -3.12 -13.86 8.67
CA ALA A 92 -2.16 -12.77 8.64
C ALA A 92 -2.83 -11.39 8.52
N GLY A 93 -3.89 -11.29 7.72
CA GLY A 93 -4.67 -10.08 7.53
C GLY A 93 -5.36 -9.61 8.82
N THR A 94 -6.00 -10.53 9.53
CA THR A 94 -6.63 -10.26 10.85
C THR A 94 -5.59 -9.85 11.89
N GLY A 95 -4.41 -10.47 11.86
CA GLY A 95 -3.30 -10.04 12.70
C GLY A 95 -2.83 -8.62 12.37
N LEU A 96 -2.65 -8.31 11.09
CA LEU A 96 -2.26 -6.99 10.61
C LEU A 96 -3.30 -5.89 10.90
N SER A 97 -4.59 -6.22 10.92
CA SER A 97 -5.64 -5.25 11.28
C SER A 97 -5.51 -4.82 12.74
N GLY A 98 -5.14 -5.75 13.62
CA GLY A 98 -4.88 -5.51 15.04
C GLY A 98 -3.45 -5.10 15.38
N ALA A 99 -2.60 -4.84 14.39
CA ALA A 99 -1.20 -4.50 14.64
C ALA A 99 -1.07 -3.18 15.44
N PRO A 100 -0.14 -3.10 16.40
CA PRO A 100 0.04 -1.91 17.23
C PRO A 100 0.44 -0.71 16.37
N THR A 101 -0.09 0.46 16.74
CA THR A 101 0.25 1.75 16.10
C THR A 101 1.16 2.61 16.96
N ALA A 102 1.42 2.19 18.21
CA ALA A 102 2.30 2.87 19.15
C ALA A 102 3.17 1.87 19.91
N THR A 103 4.29 2.35 20.45
CA THR A 103 5.30 1.52 21.13
C THR A 103 4.94 1.16 22.58
N ASP A 104 3.97 1.87 23.16
CA ASP A 104 3.45 1.63 24.52
C ASP A 104 2.29 0.63 24.55
N ASP A 105 1.81 0.18 23.39
CA ASP A 105 0.82 -0.88 23.24
C ASP A 105 1.36 -2.21 23.77
N ASP A 106 0.56 -2.95 24.55
CA ASP A 106 0.95 -4.27 25.04
C ASP A 106 1.24 -5.25 23.87
N ALA A 107 0.55 -5.08 22.73
CA ALA A 107 0.81 -5.84 21.51
C ALA A 107 2.20 -5.58 20.91
N PHE A 108 2.83 -4.44 21.22
CA PHE A 108 4.19 -4.14 20.78
C PHE A 108 5.21 -5.15 21.33
N ARG A 109 4.96 -5.73 22.51
CA ARG A 109 5.87 -6.72 23.13
C ARG A 109 5.97 -8.03 22.34
N THR A 110 4.91 -8.42 21.64
CA THR A 110 4.88 -9.65 20.82
C THR A 110 5.04 -9.37 19.34
N LEU A 111 5.07 -8.10 18.94
CA LEU A 111 5.09 -7.63 17.55
C LEU A 111 6.10 -8.37 16.66
N ARG A 112 7.34 -8.59 17.12
CA ARG A 112 8.35 -9.30 16.32
C ARG A 112 7.91 -10.72 15.96
N LYS A 113 7.33 -11.44 16.92
CA LYS A 113 6.85 -12.81 16.72
C LYS A 113 5.63 -12.81 15.80
N ASP A 114 4.69 -11.92 16.07
CA ASP A 114 3.43 -11.86 15.34
C ASP A 114 3.67 -11.44 13.88
N ALA A 115 4.50 -10.43 13.64
CA ALA A 115 4.86 -9.97 12.31
C ALA A 115 5.59 -11.03 11.47
N ARG A 116 6.35 -11.94 12.09
CA ARG A 116 6.92 -13.10 11.38
C ARG A 116 5.87 -14.11 10.96
N ALA A 117 4.94 -14.42 11.86
CA ALA A 117 3.82 -15.33 11.54
C ALA A 117 2.95 -14.75 10.41
N TRP A 118 2.70 -13.43 10.42
CA TRP A 118 1.99 -12.75 9.34
C TRP A 118 2.77 -12.80 8.02
N GLU A 119 4.09 -12.60 8.04
CA GLU A 119 4.93 -12.73 6.85
C GLU A 119 4.84 -14.13 6.24
N GLU A 120 4.95 -15.18 7.06
CA GLU A 120 4.84 -16.58 6.60
C GLU A 120 3.47 -16.87 5.97
N GLY A 121 2.39 -16.41 6.59
CA GLY A 121 1.03 -16.54 6.04
C GLY A 121 0.86 -15.82 4.71
N LEU A 122 1.36 -14.59 4.59
CA LEU A 122 1.29 -13.82 3.35
C LEU A 122 2.18 -14.37 2.24
N GLN A 123 3.33 -14.96 2.56
CA GLN A 123 4.16 -15.68 1.57
C GLN A 123 3.41 -16.89 1.02
N SER A 124 2.70 -17.64 1.87
CA SER A 124 1.84 -18.74 1.44
C SER A 124 0.72 -18.26 0.51
N ALA A 125 0.07 -17.13 0.86
CA ALA A 125 -0.93 -16.50 0.00
C ALA A 125 -0.35 -16.06 -1.35
N GLN A 126 0.87 -15.51 -1.37
CA GLN A 126 1.55 -15.12 -2.60
C GLN A 126 1.85 -16.32 -3.50
N LEU A 127 2.31 -17.44 -2.92
CA LEU A 127 2.51 -18.69 -3.67
C LEU A 127 1.21 -19.24 -4.25
N THR A 128 0.10 -19.09 -3.52
CA THR A 128 -1.23 -19.45 -3.99
C THR A 128 -1.68 -18.54 -5.15
N ALA A 129 -1.46 -17.22 -5.01
CA ALA A 129 -1.80 -16.24 -6.04
C ALA A 129 -0.98 -16.42 -7.31
N ALA A 130 0.30 -16.76 -7.21
CA ALA A 130 1.17 -17.04 -8.35
C ALA A 130 0.74 -18.27 -9.18
N GLN A 131 -0.06 -19.17 -8.60
CA GLN A 131 -0.63 -20.32 -9.29
C GLN A 131 -1.97 -19.99 -9.96
N ALA A 132 -2.57 -18.85 -9.63
CA ALA A 132 -3.82 -18.43 -10.23
C ALA A 132 -3.63 -18.14 -11.72
N ARG A 133 -4.63 -18.48 -12.52
CA ARG A 133 -4.63 -18.26 -13.97
C ARG A 133 -5.71 -17.23 -14.29
N PRO A 134 -5.34 -15.95 -14.43
CA PRO A 134 -6.31 -14.93 -14.82
C PRO A 134 -6.75 -15.15 -16.27
N PRO A 135 -8.05 -15.01 -16.59
CA PRO A 135 -8.49 -14.89 -17.98
C PRO A 135 -7.94 -13.64 -18.65
N GLU A 136 -8.03 -13.57 -19.99
CA GLU A 136 -7.38 -12.53 -20.82
C GLU A 136 -7.74 -11.09 -20.40
N GLY A 137 -8.94 -10.86 -19.84
CA GLY A 137 -9.40 -9.57 -19.31
C GLY A 137 -9.06 -9.28 -17.83
N ALA A 138 -8.59 -10.27 -17.05
CA ALA A 138 -8.37 -10.13 -15.60
C ALA A 138 -6.89 -10.10 -15.21
N SER A 139 -5.96 -9.99 -16.16
CA SER A 139 -4.52 -9.88 -15.90
C SER A 139 -4.19 -8.71 -14.96
N GLY A 140 -4.77 -7.53 -15.23
CA GLY A 140 -4.62 -6.35 -14.37
C GLY A 140 -5.15 -6.56 -12.95
N VAL A 141 -6.25 -7.29 -12.77
CA VAL A 141 -6.77 -7.67 -11.44
C VAL A 141 -5.75 -8.53 -10.70
N SER A 142 -5.17 -9.52 -11.39
CA SER A 142 -4.16 -10.41 -10.80
C SER A 142 -2.90 -9.66 -10.39
N GLU A 143 -2.45 -8.69 -11.19
CA GLU A 143 -1.30 -7.84 -10.86
C GLU A 143 -1.56 -6.98 -9.63
N LEU A 144 -2.77 -6.41 -9.50
CA LEU A 144 -3.16 -5.62 -8.33
C LEU A 144 -3.24 -6.48 -7.06
N ILE A 145 -3.79 -7.71 -7.16
CA ILE A 145 -3.81 -8.66 -6.04
C ILE A 145 -2.39 -8.99 -5.59
N LEU A 146 -1.50 -9.38 -6.52
CA LEU A 146 -0.10 -9.69 -6.20
C LEU A 146 0.62 -8.47 -5.60
N GLY A 147 0.44 -7.29 -6.18
CA GLY A 147 1.01 -6.04 -5.67
C GLY A 147 0.50 -5.71 -4.26
N SER A 148 -0.76 -6.03 -3.94
CA SER A 148 -1.29 -5.82 -2.60
C SER A 148 -0.66 -6.77 -1.57
N LEU A 149 -0.43 -8.04 -1.94
CA LEU A 149 0.26 -9.01 -1.09
C LEU A 149 1.71 -8.59 -0.84
N ASP A 150 2.40 -8.06 -1.85
CA ASP A 150 3.76 -7.52 -1.68
C ASP A 150 3.80 -6.34 -0.70
N LEU A 151 2.82 -5.44 -0.75
CA LEU A 151 2.72 -4.33 0.19
C LEU A 151 2.39 -4.79 1.62
N TYR A 152 1.54 -5.81 1.78
CA TYR A 152 1.33 -6.42 3.10
C TYR A 152 2.61 -7.06 3.63
N LEU A 153 3.37 -7.78 2.81
CA LEU A 153 4.66 -8.36 3.19
C LEU A 153 5.69 -7.28 3.58
N GLU A 154 5.71 -6.16 2.89
CA GLU A 154 6.59 -5.05 3.26
C GLU A 154 6.17 -4.42 4.59
N SER A 155 4.85 -4.31 4.84
CA SER A 155 4.31 -3.87 6.12
C SER A 155 4.75 -4.78 7.27
N THR A 156 4.66 -6.11 7.13
CA THR A 156 5.11 -7.04 8.17
C THR A 156 6.61 -6.92 8.46
N ARG A 157 7.44 -6.70 7.43
CA ARG A 157 8.88 -6.46 7.61
C ARG A 157 9.14 -5.16 8.37
N LEU A 158 8.40 -4.10 8.08
CA LEU A 158 8.50 -2.84 8.82
C LEU A 158 8.08 -3.01 10.29
N TYR A 159 7.05 -3.81 10.58
CA TYR A 159 6.68 -4.16 11.96
C TYR A 159 7.78 -4.95 12.67
N GLN A 160 8.44 -5.90 12.00
CA GLN A 160 9.60 -6.60 12.57
C GLN A 160 10.75 -5.64 12.89
N LEU A 161 11.04 -4.70 11.98
CA LEU A 161 12.06 -3.67 12.21
C LEU A 161 11.68 -2.72 13.35
N ALA A 162 10.40 -2.35 13.45
CA ALA A 162 9.91 -1.50 14.53
C ALA A 162 10.10 -2.15 15.89
N ALA A 163 9.84 -3.46 16.00
CA ALA A 163 10.03 -4.22 17.24
C ALA A 163 11.50 -4.32 17.69
N ASP A 164 12.44 -4.12 16.77
CA ASP A 164 13.88 -4.12 17.04
C ASP A 164 14.47 -2.71 17.24
N ALA A 165 13.66 -1.68 16.97
CA ALA A 165 14.05 -0.28 17.09
C ALA A 165 13.62 0.30 18.45
N GLU A 166 14.15 1.48 18.78
CA GLU A 166 13.81 2.20 20.02
C GLU A 166 13.32 3.61 19.71
N GLY A 167 12.49 4.15 20.61
CA GLY A 167 12.03 5.53 20.60
C GLY A 167 11.37 5.97 19.29
N ASP A 168 11.73 7.17 18.82
CA ASP A 168 11.14 7.80 17.64
C ASP A 168 11.30 6.97 16.36
N LEU A 169 12.35 6.16 16.25
CA LEU A 169 12.55 5.30 15.09
C LEU A 169 11.52 4.18 15.05
N ALA A 170 11.26 3.53 16.19
CA ALA A 170 10.22 2.50 16.29
C ALA A 170 8.84 3.08 15.93
N ALA A 171 8.50 4.24 16.48
CA ALA A 171 7.26 4.93 16.17
C ALA A 171 7.12 5.26 14.67
N SER A 172 8.18 5.79 14.04
CA SER A 172 8.17 6.08 12.60
C SER A 172 8.04 4.83 11.73
N LEU A 173 8.62 3.70 12.15
CA LEU A 173 8.47 2.42 11.45
C LEU A 173 7.05 1.87 11.59
N LEU A 174 6.42 1.97 12.76
CA LEU A 174 5.01 1.58 12.96
C LEU A 174 4.07 2.40 12.06
N GLU A 175 4.26 3.71 12.00
CA GLU A 175 3.46 4.60 11.13
C GLU A 175 3.60 4.20 9.66
N ARG A 176 4.83 3.96 9.20
CA ARG A 176 5.08 3.49 7.82
C ARG A 176 4.49 2.12 7.56
N ALA A 177 4.59 1.19 8.51
CA ALA A 177 4.02 -0.14 8.39
C ALA A 177 2.50 -0.07 8.22
N ALA A 178 1.82 0.73 9.05
CA ALA A 178 0.38 0.97 8.95
C ALA A 178 0.00 1.60 7.61
N ALA A 179 0.74 2.61 7.15
CA ALA A 179 0.51 3.23 5.85
C ALA A 179 0.64 2.24 4.67
N GLN A 180 1.61 1.31 4.72
CA GLN A 180 1.75 0.26 3.70
C GLN A 180 0.59 -0.74 3.74
N ARG A 181 0.15 -1.16 4.94
CA ARG A 181 -1.02 -2.03 5.11
C ARG A 181 -2.29 -1.39 4.56
N ASP A 182 -2.48 -0.10 4.79
CA ASP A 182 -3.66 0.62 4.33
C ASP A 182 -3.65 0.80 2.81
N LEU A 183 -2.47 1.09 2.23
CA LEU A 183 -2.28 1.12 0.77
C LEU A 183 -2.55 -0.26 0.14
N ALA A 184 -2.04 -1.33 0.73
CA ALA A 184 -2.31 -2.71 0.30
C ALA A 184 -3.81 -3.02 0.31
N THR A 185 -4.51 -2.59 1.37
CA THR A 185 -5.96 -2.75 1.52
C THR A 185 -6.73 -2.01 0.44
N SER A 186 -6.33 -0.79 0.11
CA SER A 186 -6.92 -0.03 -0.99
C SER A 186 -6.69 -0.73 -2.34
N LEU A 187 -5.49 -1.27 -2.56
CA LEU A 187 -5.14 -1.94 -3.82
C LEU A 187 -5.94 -3.23 -4.01
N TRP A 188 -6.07 -4.04 -2.96
CA TRP A 188 -6.91 -5.25 -2.96
C TRP A 188 -8.37 -4.90 -3.24
N THR A 189 -8.91 -3.90 -2.54
CA THR A 189 -10.31 -3.46 -2.73
C THR A 189 -10.57 -3.00 -4.17
N ASN A 190 -9.64 -2.26 -4.76
CA ASN A 190 -9.75 -1.84 -6.17
C ASN A 190 -9.69 -3.04 -7.13
N ALA A 191 -8.84 -4.04 -6.84
CA ALA A 191 -8.77 -5.26 -7.64
C ALA A 191 -10.08 -6.05 -7.61
N VAL A 192 -10.70 -6.17 -6.43
CA VAL A 192 -12.03 -6.80 -6.28
C VAL A 192 -13.09 -6.02 -7.05
N ALA A 193 -13.09 -4.69 -6.97
CA ALA A 193 -14.06 -3.87 -7.71
C ALA A 193 -13.95 -4.08 -9.23
N LEU A 194 -12.73 -4.15 -9.77
CA LEU A 194 -12.49 -4.44 -11.19
C LEU A 194 -12.91 -5.87 -11.57
N LEU A 195 -12.71 -6.84 -10.68
CA LEU A 195 -13.20 -8.21 -10.89
C LEU A 195 -14.73 -8.24 -10.91
N ASP A 196 -15.38 -7.53 -10.01
CA ASP A 196 -16.84 -7.47 -9.93
C ASP A 196 -17.45 -6.75 -11.15
N GLU A 197 -16.76 -5.75 -11.70
CA GLU A 197 -17.11 -5.12 -12.98
C GLU A 197 -17.03 -6.13 -14.13
N ALA A 198 -15.91 -6.86 -14.26
CA ALA A 198 -15.75 -7.90 -15.28
C ALA A 198 -16.78 -9.04 -15.13
N ARG A 199 -17.16 -9.40 -13.89
CA ARG A 199 -18.23 -10.37 -13.62
C ARG A 199 -19.59 -9.84 -14.05
N ALA A 200 -19.88 -8.57 -13.77
CA ALA A 200 -21.14 -7.95 -14.16
C ALA A 200 -21.30 -7.85 -15.68
N GLU A 201 -20.22 -7.63 -16.44
CA GLU A 201 -20.22 -7.60 -17.91
C GLU A 201 -20.68 -8.93 -18.54
N VAL A 202 -20.55 -10.04 -17.83
CA VAL A 202 -20.96 -11.38 -18.29
C VAL A 202 -22.15 -11.94 -17.50
N ASP A 203 -22.96 -11.08 -16.87
CA ASP A 203 -24.14 -11.43 -16.07
C ASP A 203 -23.86 -12.35 -14.85
N LEU A 204 -22.65 -12.30 -14.28
CA LEU A 204 -22.32 -12.95 -13.02
C LEU A 204 -22.59 -12.04 -11.81
N PRO A 205 -23.00 -12.60 -10.66
CA PRO A 205 -23.12 -11.83 -9.42
C PRO A 205 -21.73 -11.37 -8.92
N ALA A 206 -21.70 -10.32 -8.08
CA ALA A 206 -20.47 -9.87 -7.41
C ALA A 206 -19.79 -11.01 -6.64
N SER A 207 -18.46 -10.97 -6.60
CA SER A 207 -17.60 -12.04 -6.05
C SER A 207 -17.71 -12.22 -4.54
N SER A 208 -18.22 -11.23 -3.81
CA SER A 208 -18.24 -11.17 -2.34
C SER A 208 -16.86 -11.22 -1.66
N LEU A 209 -15.78 -11.06 -2.43
CA LEU A 209 -14.43 -11.00 -1.92
C LEU A 209 -14.25 -9.73 -1.09
N ILE A 210 -13.53 -9.83 0.02
CA ILE A 210 -13.15 -8.70 0.87
C ILE A 210 -11.64 -8.69 1.08
N SER A 211 -11.09 -7.55 1.51
CA SER A 211 -9.67 -7.50 1.88
C SER A 211 -9.38 -8.42 3.06
N PRO A 212 -8.21 -9.12 3.07
CA PRO A 212 -7.82 -9.97 4.19
C PRO A 212 -7.70 -9.20 5.53
N VAL A 213 -7.45 -7.89 5.50
CA VAL A 213 -7.38 -7.02 6.68
C VAL A 213 -8.77 -6.52 7.11
N ALA A 214 -9.73 -6.45 6.19
CA ALA A 214 -11.12 -6.07 6.49
C ALA A 214 -11.96 -7.26 7.00
N ALA A 215 -11.43 -8.48 6.93
CA ALA A 215 -12.12 -9.71 7.29
C ALA A 215 -12.22 -9.97 8.80
N ALA A 216 -11.82 -9.02 9.66
CA ALA A 216 -12.03 -9.14 11.10
C ALA A 216 -13.54 -9.31 11.37
N PRO A 217 -13.96 -10.34 12.13
CA PRO A 217 -15.36 -10.48 12.48
C PRO A 217 -15.79 -9.23 13.25
N ALA A 218 -16.90 -8.62 12.82
CA ALA A 218 -17.63 -7.73 13.71
C ALA A 218 -17.85 -8.52 15.00
N GLU A 219 -17.27 -8.06 16.11
CA GLU A 219 -17.61 -8.59 17.41
C GLU A 219 -19.14 -8.52 17.51
N ASP A 220 -19.78 -9.67 17.65
CA ASP A 220 -21.21 -9.77 17.95
C ASP A 220 -21.47 -8.81 19.10
N GLU A 221 -22.15 -7.70 18.80
CA GLU A 221 -22.59 -6.73 19.78
C GLU A 221 -23.55 -7.50 20.68
N ALA A 222 -23.01 -7.99 21.80
CA ALA A 222 -23.72 -8.80 22.77
C ALA A 222 -25.02 -8.05 23.11
N THR A 223 -26.13 -8.59 22.61
CA THR A 223 -27.46 -8.06 22.88
C THR A 223 -27.58 -7.95 24.40
N PRO A 224 -27.80 -6.76 24.97
CA PRO A 224 -27.98 -6.64 26.41
C PRO A 224 -29.21 -7.45 26.77
N GLU A 225 -28.98 -8.54 27.49
CA GLU A 225 -30.00 -9.39 28.09
C GLU A 225 -30.91 -8.49 28.94
N ALA A 226 -32.12 -8.25 28.46
CA ALA A 226 -33.12 -7.46 29.16
C ALA A 226 -33.40 -8.15 30.50
N THR A 227 -32.97 -7.51 31.59
CA THR A 227 -33.28 -7.96 32.94
C THR A 227 -34.81 -7.89 33.10
N PRO A 228 -35.49 -8.99 33.45
CA PRO A 228 -36.92 -8.93 33.69
C PRO A 228 -37.14 -8.16 35.00
N SER A 229 -37.90 -7.06 34.92
CA SER A 229 -38.41 -6.35 36.09
C SER A 229 -39.29 -7.31 36.90
N GLU A 230 -38.88 -7.59 38.13
CA GLU A 230 -39.74 -8.20 39.14
C GLU A 230 -40.84 -7.19 39.55
N GLU A 231 -42.11 -7.61 39.43
CA GLU A 231 -43.25 -7.05 40.18
C GLU A 231 -43.43 -7.81 41.50
#